data_AF-A0A973CPJ0-F1
#
_entry.id   AF-A0A973CPJ0-F1
#
_cell.length_a   1.000
_cell.length_b   1.000
_cell.length_c   1.000
_cell.angle_alpha   90.00
_cell.angle_beta   90.00
_cell.angle_gamma   90.00
#
_symmetry.space_group_name_H-M   'P 1'
#
loop_
_entity.id
_entity.type
_entity.pdbx_description
1 polymer ?
#
loop_
_entity_poly.entity_id
_entity_poly.type
_entity_poly.pdbx_seq_one_letter_code
_entity_poly.pdbx_strand_id
1 'polypeptide(L)'
;MKKLLVTFLFCYSAFAIVYDTREGISVDTINRIVRSKNILSEKIKVNGESGKLTVDVSELPIDDILNSLSKILKNFKHAKNSRSVLINIPDKGFVYRYYIMSAGFEYKTVIFKIRVPDAAFKEDPSKYWPKNLPKPHGKITQVIALKDKAIWALYETESYADQAF
;
A
#
# COMPACT_ATOMS: atom_id res chain seq x y z
N MET A 1 10.83 11.51 5.66
CA MET A 1 9.61 10.98 5.00
C MET A 1 10.03 9.74 4.22
N LYS A 2 9.57 8.55 4.60
CA LYS A 2 9.93 7.31 3.91
C LYS A 2 9.13 7.22 2.59
N LYS A 3 9.79 6.92 1.47
CA LYS A 3 9.15 6.71 0.17
C LYS A 3 9.16 5.20 -0.11
N LEU A 4 8.02 4.65 -0.52
CA LEU A 4 7.91 3.23 -0.86
C LEU A 4 7.60 3.11 -2.34
N LEU A 5 8.40 2.28 -3.01
CA LEU A 5 8.15 1.88 -4.38
C LEU A 5 7.23 0.66 -4.35
N VAL A 6 6.04 0.79 -4.95
CA VAL A 6 5.13 -0.33 -5.15
C VAL A 6 5.23 -0.73 -6.63
N THR A 7 5.89 -1.85 -6.89
CA THR A 7 6.03 -2.39 -8.25
C THR A 7 4.89 -3.35 -8.52
N PHE A 8 4.05 -3.04 -9.52
CA PHE A 8 3.09 -3.98 -10.08
C PHE A 8 3.79 -4.78 -11.18
N LEU A 9 3.68 -6.11 -11.16
CA LEU A 9 4.36 -7.04 -12.08
C LEU A 9 3.93 -6.92 -13.56
N PHE A 10 3.14 -5.90 -13.93
CA PHE A 10 2.89 -5.50 -15.30
C PHE A 10 3.35 -4.04 -15.49
N CYS A 11 4.63 -3.87 -15.81
CA CYS A 11 5.29 -2.73 -16.47
C CYS A 11 5.14 -1.30 -15.91
N TYR A 12 4.52 -1.06 -14.76
CA TYR A 12 4.46 0.29 -14.17
C TYR A 12 4.91 0.30 -12.71
N SER A 13 6.03 0.96 -12.45
CA SER A 13 6.47 1.34 -11.11
C SER A 13 5.66 2.56 -10.66
N ALA A 14 4.95 2.45 -9.54
CA ALA A 14 4.20 3.58 -8.98
C ALA A 14 4.84 4.03 -7.66
N PHE A 15 5.14 5.32 -7.55
CA PHE A 15 5.69 5.92 -6.34
C PHE A 15 4.58 6.23 -5.35
N ALA A 16 4.70 5.68 -4.15
CA ALA A 16 3.77 5.92 -3.04
C ALA A 16 4.43 6.74 -1.94
N ILE A 17 3.76 7.81 -1.52
CA ILE A 17 4.05 8.44 -0.23
C ILE A 17 3.51 7.50 0.84
N VAL A 18 4.39 7.00 1.73
CA VAL A 18 3.97 6.17 2.86
C VAL A 18 3.57 7.07 4.02
N TYR A 19 2.37 6.83 4.51
CA TYR A 19 1.83 7.42 5.71
C TYR A 19 1.53 6.34 6.73
N ASP A 20 2.22 6.40 7.85
CA ASP A 20 1.98 5.53 8.99
C ASP A 20 1.13 6.31 9.99
N THR A 21 -0.16 6.01 10.07
CA THR A 21 -1.04 6.73 11.00
C THR A 21 -0.81 6.15 12.37
N ARG A 22 0.01 6.82 13.18
CA ARG A 22 0.34 6.32 14.51
C ARG A 22 -0.86 6.34 15.45
N GLU A 23 -1.76 7.33 15.38
CA GLU A 23 -2.98 7.39 16.22
C GLU A 23 -4.10 8.24 15.58
N GLY A 24 -5.37 7.90 15.85
CA GLY A 24 -6.53 8.78 15.69
C GLY A 24 -7.46 8.57 14.49
N ILE A 25 -7.13 7.72 13.52
CA ILE A 25 -7.96 7.48 12.34
C ILE A 25 -8.41 6.03 12.28
N SER A 26 -9.72 5.82 12.16
CA SER A 26 -10.30 4.48 12.02
C SER A 26 -10.38 4.04 10.56
N VAL A 27 -10.44 2.72 10.38
CA VAL A 27 -10.72 2.05 9.10
C VAL A 27 -12.00 2.61 8.46
N ASP A 28 -13.04 2.85 9.25
CA ASP A 28 -14.32 3.40 8.79
C ASP A 28 -14.21 4.83 8.28
N THR A 29 -13.35 5.64 8.88
CA THR A 29 -13.09 7.01 8.40
C THR A 29 -12.42 6.97 7.03
N ILE A 30 -11.43 6.11 6.82
CA ILE A 30 -10.80 5.97 5.50
C ILE A 30 -11.77 5.39 4.47
N ASN A 31 -12.54 4.36 4.82
CA ASN A 31 -13.56 3.81 3.92
C ASN A 31 -14.59 4.85 3.47
N ARG A 32 -15.02 5.75 4.37
CA ARG A 32 -15.91 6.87 4.05
C ARG A 32 -15.28 7.88 3.11
N ILE A 33 -13.99 8.19 3.27
CA ILE A 33 -13.28 9.12 2.38
C ILE A 33 -13.12 8.52 0.98
N VAL A 34 -12.67 7.27 0.88
CA VAL A 34 -12.36 6.68 -0.43
C VAL A 34 -13.60 6.30 -1.23
N ARG A 35 -14.80 6.22 -0.61
CA ARG A 35 -16.08 5.91 -1.29
C ARG A 35 -15.95 4.85 -2.39
N SER A 36 -15.48 3.67 -2.00
CA SER A 36 -15.06 2.63 -2.93
C SER A 36 -16.02 1.46 -2.97
N LYS A 37 -16.13 0.84 -4.15
CA LYS A 37 -16.89 -0.39 -4.38
C LYS A 37 -15.92 -1.55 -4.56
N ASN A 38 -16.22 -2.66 -3.88
CA ASN A 38 -15.39 -3.85 -3.99
C ASN A 38 -15.51 -4.50 -5.37
N ILE A 39 -14.37 -4.85 -5.96
CA ILE A 39 -14.29 -5.58 -7.22
C ILE A 39 -13.66 -6.97 -7.05
N LEU A 40 -12.77 -7.14 -6.08
CA LEU A 40 -12.08 -8.39 -5.81
C LEU A 40 -11.77 -8.55 -4.33
N SER A 41 -11.82 -9.78 -3.85
CA SER A 41 -11.37 -10.17 -2.51
C SER A 41 -10.64 -11.50 -2.60
N GLU A 42 -9.42 -11.57 -2.08
CA GLU A 42 -8.60 -12.78 -2.08
C GLU A 42 -7.89 -12.98 -0.73
N LYS A 43 -7.69 -14.25 -0.35
CA LYS A 43 -6.84 -14.62 0.78
C LYS A 43 -5.37 -14.51 0.38
N ILE A 44 -4.56 -13.91 1.24
CA ILE A 44 -3.11 -13.74 1.03
C ILE A 44 -2.33 -14.26 2.23
N LYS A 45 -1.03 -14.50 2.05
CA LYS A 45 -0.09 -14.61 3.16
C LYS A 45 0.86 -13.43 3.13
N VAL A 46 1.03 -12.77 4.27
CA VAL A 46 1.96 -11.65 4.45
C VAL A 46 2.97 -12.08 5.50
N ASN A 47 4.24 -12.21 5.11
CA ASN A 47 5.29 -12.73 5.99
C ASN A 47 4.85 -14.00 6.74
N GLY A 48 4.24 -14.95 6.02
CA GLY A 48 3.72 -16.21 6.58
C GLY A 48 2.32 -16.14 7.19
N GLU A 49 1.89 -14.97 7.66
CA GLU A 49 0.60 -14.79 8.33
C GLU A 49 -0.56 -14.66 7.35
N SER A 50 -1.70 -15.27 7.69
CA SER A 50 -2.90 -15.20 6.85
C SER A 50 -3.54 -13.82 6.90
N GLY A 51 -3.83 -13.27 5.73
CA GLY A 51 -4.49 -11.99 5.56
C GLY A 51 -5.51 -12.00 4.42
N LYS A 52 -6.05 -10.83 4.13
CA LYS A 52 -6.99 -10.60 3.03
C LYS A 52 -6.52 -9.41 2.20
N LEU A 53 -6.39 -9.62 0.89
CA LEU A 53 -6.32 -8.54 -0.10
C LEU A 53 -7.74 -8.26 -0.60
N THR A 54 -8.09 -6.99 -0.65
CA THR A 54 -9.35 -6.51 -1.20
C THR A 54 -9.01 -5.42 -2.21
N VAL A 55 -9.51 -5.51 -3.43
CA VAL A 55 -9.34 -4.47 -4.44
C VAL A 55 -10.68 -3.80 -4.64
N ASP A 56 -10.67 -2.48 -4.54
CA ASP A 56 -11.84 -1.64 -4.72
C ASP A 56 -11.57 -0.57 -5.79
N VAL A 57 -12.65 -0.03 -6.36
CA VAL A 57 -12.62 1.11 -7.26
C VAL A 57 -13.42 2.25 -6.63
N SER A 58 -12.83 3.44 -6.55
CA SER A 58 -13.52 4.64 -6.05
C SER A 58 -14.40 5.28 -7.11
N GLU A 59 -15.47 5.92 -6.64
CA GLU A 59 -16.24 6.89 -7.42
C GLU A 59 -15.57 8.27 -7.50
N LEU A 60 -14.58 8.53 -6.65
CA LEU A 60 -13.89 9.81 -6.55
C LEU A 60 -12.55 9.80 -7.31
N PRO A 61 -12.19 10.94 -7.94
CA PRO A 61 -10.83 11.21 -8.39
C PRO A 61 -9.82 11.15 -7.23
N ILE A 62 -8.57 10.81 -7.55
CA ILE A 62 -7.52 10.69 -6.53
C ILE A 62 -7.24 12.01 -5.82
N ASP A 63 -7.32 13.13 -6.53
CA ASP A 63 -7.07 14.46 -5.96
C ASP A 63 -8.09 14.79 -4.85
N ASP A 64 -9.37 14.46 -5.06
CA ASP A 64 -10.43 14.65 -4.05
C ASP A 64 -10.18 13.78 -2.81
N ILE A 65 -9.70 12.56 -3.01
CA ILE A 65 -9.33 11.66 -1.92
C ILE A 65 -8.13 12.24 -1.17
N LEU A 66 -7.06 12.63 -1.86
CA LEU A 66 -5.85 13.19 -1.24
C LEU A 66 -6.14 14.51 -0.49
N ASN A 67 -7.00 15.35 -1.04
CA ASN A 67 -7.49 16.58 -0.39
C ASN A 67 -8.35 16.29 0.84
N SER A 68 -9.13 15.22 0.83
CA SER A 68 -9.90 14.80 2.01
C SER A 68 -9.00 14.20 3.09
N LEU A 69 -8.00 13.42 2.67
CA LEU A 69 -6.99 12.83 3.54
C LEU A 69 -6.12 13.90 4.22
N SER A 70 -5.73 14.97 3.52
CA SER A 70 -4.92 16.06 4.10
C SER A 70 -5.61 16.83 5.22
N LYS A 71 -6.95 16.82 5.24
CA LYS A 71 -7.75 17.46 6.30
C LYS A 71 -7.79 16.65 7.60
N ILE A 72 -7.59 15.32 7.52
CA ILE A 72 -7.73 14.43 8.67
C ILE A 72 -6.40 13.84 9.15
N LEU A 73 -5.46 13.61 8.24
CA LEU A 73 -4.15 13.03 8.56
C LEU A 73 -3.21 14.16 8.97
N LYS A 74 -2.93 14.26 10.28
CA LYS A 74 -1.97 15.23 10.82
C LYS A 74 -0.62 15.07 10.11
N ASN A 75 -0.08 16.16 9.56
CA ASN A 75 1.17 16.25 8.78
C ASN A 75 1.16 15.60 7.39
N PHE A 76 0.00 15.19 6.87
CA PHE A 76 -0.07 14.63 5.53
C PHE A 76 0.19 15.70 4.49
N LYS A 77 1.28 15.53 3.75
CA LYS A 77 1.66 16.36 2.61
C LYS A 77 1.78 15.47 1.40
N HIS A 78 1.13 15.86 0.31
CA HIS A 78 1.25 15.23 -0.99
C HIS A 78 1.64 16.29 -2.01
N ALA A 79 2.41 15.89 -3.03
CA ALA A 79 2.71 16.79 -4.15
C ALA A 79 1.44 17.02 -4.98
N LYS A 80 1.35 18.17 -5.67
CA LYS A 80 0.21 18.53 -6.53
C LYS A 80 -0.10 17.46 -7.60
N ASN A 81 0.90 16.68 -8.00
CA ASN A 81 0.78 15.61 -9.00
C ASN A 81 0.93 14.20 -8.39
N SER A 82 0.70 14.05 -7.08
CA SER A 82 0.82 12.75 -6.42
C SER A 82 -0.30 11.81 -6.91
N ARG A 83 0.08 10.68 -7.51
CA ARG A 83 -0.88 9.71 -8.06
C ARG A 83 -1.02 8.44 -7.24
N SER A 84 -0.35 8.37 -6.09
CA SER A 84 -0.64 7.32 -5.14
C SER A 84 -0.28 7.69 -3.72
N VAL A 85 -0.90 7.01 -2.77
CA VAL A 85 -0.62 7.11 -1.34
C VAL A 85 -0.78 5.73 -0.72
N LEU A 86 0.09 5.42 0.24
CA LEU A 86 0.00 4.23 1.06
C LEU A 86 -0.26 4.64 2.51
N ILE A 87 -1.30 4.08 3.12
CA ILE A 87 -1.74 4.41 4.48
C ILE A 87 -1.79 3.13 5.31
N ASN A 88 -1.09 3.09 6.43
CA ASN A 88 -1.19 2.02 7.42
C ASN A 88 -2.04 2.48 8.59
N ILE A 89 -3.03 1.68 8.97
CA ILE A 89 -3.95 1.93 10.08
C ILE A 89 -3.95 0.71 11.01
N PRO A 90 -3.41 0.82 12.23
CA PRO A 90 -3.57 -0.23 13.24
C PRO A 90 -5.03 -0.25 13.75
N ASP A 91 -5.62 -1.43 13.85
CA ASP A 91 -6.98 -1.61 14.41
C ASP A 91 -7.14 -3.02 15.01
N LYS A 92 -7.41 -3.09 16.32
CA LYS A 92 -7.76 -4.32 17.07
C LYS A 92 -6.87 -5.53 16.78
N GLY A 93 -5.54 -5.36 16.84
CA GLY A 93 -4.58 -6.45 16.59
C GLY A 93 -4.35 -6.78 15.11
N PHE A 94 -4.97 -6.03 14.20
CA PHE A 94 -4.72 -6.05 12.77
C PHE A 94 -4.07 -4.75 12.33
N VAL A 95 -3.41 -4.80 11.18
CA VAL A 95 -3.01 -3.62 10.43
C VAL A 95 -3.75 -3.65 9.10
N TYR A 96 -4.40 -2.53 8.80
CA TYR A 96 -5.03 -2.27 7.53
C TYR A 96 -4.12 -1.37 6.72
N ARG A 97 -3.66 -1.86 5.57
CA ARG A 97 -2.86 -1.09 4.62
C ARG A 97 -3.70 -0.76 3.40
N TYR A 98 -3.86 0.53 3.13
CA TYR A 98 -4.52 1.06 1.95
C TYR A 98 -3.46 1.56 1.00
N TYR A 99 -3.38 0.98 -0.19
CA TYR A 99 -2.65 1.57 -1.30
C TYR A 99 -3.64 2.13 -2.31
N ILE A 100 -3.73 3.45 -2.36
CA ILE A 100 -4.68 4.20 -3.17
C ILE A 100 -3.89 4.78 -4.33
N MET A 101 -4.29 4.50 -5.56
CA MET A 101 -3.58 4.98 -6.74
C MET A 101 -4.52 5.31 -7.90
N SER A 102 -4.05 6.15 -8.82
CA SER A 102 -4.67 6.31 -10.13
C SER A 102 -3.60 6.25 -11.23
N ALA A 103 -3.93 5.60 -12.35
CA ALA A 103 -3.07 5.52 -13.53
C ALA A 103 -3.02 6.86 -14.32
N GLY A 104 -3.90 7.81 -14.02
CA GLY A 104 -3.95 9.13 -14.67
C GLY A 104 -5.22 9.89 -14.33
N PHE A 105 -5.32 11.15 -14.75
CA PHE A 105 -6.45 12.03 -14.37
C PHE A 105 -7.82 11.53 -14.82
N GLU A 106 -7.88 10.78 -15.93
CA GLU A 106 -9.13 10.24 -16.49
C GLU A 106 -9.47 8.84 -15.98
N TYR A 107 -8.55 8.21 -15.24
CA TYR A 107 -8.75 6.85 -14.74
C TYR A 107 -9.34 6.87 -13.33
N LYS A 108 -10.22 5.90 -13.07
CA LYS A 108 -10.78 5.70 -11.74
C LYS A 108 -9.69 5.36 -10.73
N THR A 109 -9.82 5.89 -9.52
CA THR A 109 -8.91 5.55 -8.42
C THR A 109 -9.12 4.10 -7.99
N VAL A 110 -8.03 3.33 -7.94
CA VAL A 110 -8.02 1.94 -7.47
C VAL A 110 -7.44 1.90 -6.06
N ILE A 111 -8.03 1.08 -5.20
CA ILE A 111 -7.65 0.95 -3.80
C ILE A 111 -7.38 -0.52 -3.48
N PHE A 112 -6.12 -0.82 -3.18
CA PHE A 112 -5.70 -2.11 -2.67
C PHE A 112 -5.71 -2.05 -1.14
N LYS A 113 -6.57 -2.84 -0.50
CA LYS A 113 -6.68 -2.94 0.96
C LYS A 113 -6.14 -4.27 1.42
N ILE A 114 -5.11 -4.25 2.24
CA ILE A 114 -4.59 -5.43 2.92
C ILE A 114 -5.05 -5.38 4.36
N ARG A 115 -5.66 -6.46 4.85
CA ARG A 115 -5.90 -6.70 6.27
C ARG A 115 -5.09 -7.91 6.71
N VAL A 116 -4.24 -7.73 7.71
CA VAL A 116 -3.34 -8.78 8.21
C VAL A 116 -3.13 -8.59 9.73
N PRO A 117 -2.92 -9.66 10.52
CA PRO A 117 -2.53 -9.53 11.92
C PRO A 117 -1.27 -8.68 12.09
N ASP A 118 -1.20 -7.90 13.18
CA ASP A 118 -0.03 -7.08 13.53
C ASP A 118 1.26 -7.91 13.64
N ALA A 119 1.13 -9.18 14.07
CA ALA A 119 2.24 -10.14 14.14
C ALA A 119 2.99 -10.32 12.81
N ALA A 120 2.31 -10.14 11.67
CA ALA A 120 2.93 -10.25 10.35
C ALA A 120 4.05 -9.22 10.12
N PHE A 121 4.03 -8.08 10.82
CA PHE A 121 5.05 -7.04 10.71
C PHE A 121 6.19 -7.19 11.72
N LYS A 122 6.12 -8.19 12.61
CA LYS A 122 7.16 -8.47 13.62
C LYS A 122 8.18 -9.50 13.14
N GLU A 123 7.81 -10.34 12.17
CA GLU A 123 8.70 -11.33 11.57
C GLU A 123 9.69 -10.71 10.57
N ASP A 124 10.86 -11.33 10.43
CA ASP A 124 11.81 -10.99 9.36
C ASP A 124 11.24 -11.40 8.00
N PRO A 125 10.91 -10.43 7.11
CA PRO A 125 10.35 -10.71 5.79
C PRO A 125 11.27 -11.57 4.91
N SER A 126 12.59 -11.53 5.16
CA SER A 126 13.58 -12.24 4.35
C SER A 126 13.43 -13.76 4.40
N LYS A 127 12.88 -14.30 5.50
CA LYS A 127 12.59 -15.73 5.67
C LYS A 127 11.58 -16.27 4.66
N TYR A 128 10.69 -15.39 4.20
CA TYR A 128 9.60 -15.73 3.28
C TYR A 128 9.98 -15.44 1.82
N TRP A 129 11.17 -14.88 1.57
CA TRP A 129 11.66 -14.62 0.23
C TRP A 129 11.96 -15.93 -0.52
N PRO A 130 11.46 -16.11 -1.75
CA PRO A 130 11.71 -17.36 -2.47
C PRO A 130 13.16 -17.53 -2.87
N LYS A 131 13.71 -18.71 -2.54
CA LYS A 131 15.13 -19.03 -2.74
C LYS A 131 15.57 -18.98 -4.22
N ASN A 132 14.63 -19.16 -5.14
CA ASN A 132 14.86 -19.16 -6.58
C ASN A 132 14.79 -17.77 -7.22
N LEU A 133 14.47 -16.72 -6.47
CA LEU A 133 14.46 -15.35 -6.98
C LEU A 133 15.67 -14.56 -6.47
N PRO A 134 16.29 -13.71 -7.32
CA PRO A 134 17.36 -12.83 -6.88
C PRO A 134 16.84 -11.92 -5.78
N LYS A 135 17.64 -11.72 -4.73
CA LYS A 135 17.30 -10.78 -3.68
C LYS A 135 17.32 -9.35 -4.26
N PRO A 136 16.38 -8.48 -3.87
CA PRO A 136 16.45 -7.06 -4.21
C PRO A 136 17.74 -6.42 -3.67
N HIS A 137 18.16 -5.31 -4.27
CA HIS A 137 19.26 -4.48 -3.75
C HIS A 137 18.89 -3.71 -2.46
N GLY A 138 17.62 -3.69 -2.07
CA GLY A 138 17.11 -2.97 -0.90
C GLY A 138 16.64 -3.88 0.25
N LYS A 139 16.32 -3.27 1.39
CA LYS A 139 15.79 -4.00 2.55
C LYS A 139 14.36 -4.49 2.24
N ILE A 140 14.15 -5.79 2.32
CA ILE A 140 12.82 -6.40 2.22
C ILE A 140 12.02 -5.98 3.46
N THR A 141 10.90 -5.29 3.23
CA THR A 141 10.00 -4.85 4.30
C THR A 141 8.74 -5.69 4.40
N GLN A 142 8.38 -6.39 3.32
CA GLN A 142 7.23 -7.29 3.30
C GLN A 142 7.32 -8.26 2.12
N VAL A 143 6.86 -9.49 2.34
CA VAL A 143 6.60 -10.49 1.29
C VAL A 143 5.12 -10.84 1.32
N ILE A 144 4.46 -10.76 0.17
CA ILE A 144 3.03 -11.09 -0.01
C ILE A 144 2.91 -12.21 -1.04
N ALA A 145 2.19 -13.27 -0.66
CA ALA A 145 1.88 -14.41 -1.54
C ALA A 145 0.36 -14.55 -1.75
N LEU A 146 -0.05 -14.71 -3.00
CA LEU A 146 -1.42 -15.05 -3.43
C LEU A 146 -1.48 -16.55 -3.71
N LYS A 147 -2.48 -17.30 -3.21
CA LYS A 147 -2.76 -18.74 -3.50
C LYS A 147 -1.52 -19.58 -3.91
N ASP A 148 -0.45 -19.48 -3.14
CA ASP A 148 0.83 -20.16 -3.33
C ASP A 148 1.55 -19.91 -4.69
N LYS A 149 1.16 -18.89 -5.48
CA LYS A 149 1.86 -18.40 -6.68
C LYS A 149 1.75 -16.88 -6.86
N ALA A 150 2.88 -16.25 -7.17
CA ALA A 150 3.18 -14.80 -7.32
C ALA A 150 3.53 -14.07 -6.01
N ILE A 151 4.69 -13.41 -6.05
CA ILE A 151 5.41 -12.78 -4.94
C ILE A 151 5.40 -11.29 -5.17
N TRP A 152 4.69 -10.56 -4.33
CA TRP A 152 4.86 -9.11 -4.23
C TRP A 152 5.82 -8.87 -3.09
N ALA A 153 6.80 -8.00 -3.29
CA ALA A 153 7.58 -7.51 -2.18
C ALA A 153 7.72 -6.00 -2.23
N LEU A 154 7.71 -5.46 -1.03
CA LEU A 154 7.89 -4.05 -0.76
C LEU A 154 9.31 -3.87 -0.25
N TYR A 155 10.06 -2.99 -0.91
CA TYR A 155 11.45 -2.73 -0.56
C TYR A 155 11.62 -1.27 -0.19
N GLU A 156 12.38 -1.00 0.87
CA GLU A 156 12.96 0.31 1.09
C GLU A 156 14.19 0.43 0.17
N THR A 157 14.21 1.44 -0.70
CA THR A 157 15.39 1.82 -1.49
C THR A 157 15.84 3.22 -1.11
N GLU A 158 17.15 3.41 -0.93
CA GLU A 158 17.77 4.72 -0.70
C GLU A 158 17.97 5.50 -2.01
N SER A 159 18.02 4.82 -3.16
CA SER A 159 18.35 5.46 -4.43
C SER A 159 17.10 5.65 -5.30
N TYR A 160 16.71 6.91 -5.48
CA TYR A 160 16.11 7.47 -6.70
C TYR A 160 16.04 9.02 -6.63
N ALA A 161 16.86 9.65 -5.79
CA ALA A 161 16.98 11.11 -5.77
C ALA A 161 17.58 11.68 -7.08
N ASP A 162 18.27 10.83 -7.87
CA ASP A 162 19.09 11.28 -9.00
C ASP A 162 18.51 11.00 -10.40
N GLN A 163 17.26 10.52 -10.53
CA GLN A 163 16.68 10.19 -11.85
C GLN A 163 15.25 10.71 -12.09
N ALA A 164 14.75 11.62 -11.26
CA ALA A 164 13.55 12.39 -11.57
C ALA A 164 13.99 13.77 -12.10
N PHE A 165 14.26 13.83 -13.41
CA PHE A 165 14.33 15.10 -14.14
C PHE A 165 12.93 15.72 -14.25
#